data_AF-A0A920I7G7-F1
#
_entry.id   AF-A0A920I7G7-F1
#
_cell.length_a   1.000
_cell.length_b   1.000
_cell.length_c   1.000
_cell.angle_alpha   90.00
_cell.angle_beta   90.00
_cell.angle_gamma   90.00
#
_symmetry.space_group_name_H-M   'P 1'
#
loop_
_entity.id
_entity.type
_entity.pdbx_description
1 polymer ?
#
loop_
_entity_poly.entity_id
_entity_poly.type
_entity_poly.pdbx_seq_one_letter_code
_entity_poly.pdbx_strand_id
1 'polypeptide(L)'
;MDKMGVEKVDKVILAGAFGTHIEPKYAMILGMVPDCELKNVICAGNSAGAGARMALLSLMARTEIEKIVRQIDKIETAIEPAFQDHFVRAMAFPHKTDPYSLLSKAIKLPHRELIDNVVSASTNSKRKRTGRRARP
;
A
#
# COMPACT_ATOMS: atom_id res chain seq x y z
N MET A 1 -3.73 5.30 -3.26
CA MET A 1 -2.97 5.84 -4.42
C MET A 1 -3.31 7.30 -4.70
N ASP A 2 -3.93 7.94 -3.71
CA ASP A 2 -4.81 9.07 -3.91
C ASP A 2 -4.00 10.36 -4.15
N LYS A 3 -2.81 10.45 -3.53
CA LYS A 3 -1.86 11.54 -3.75
C LYS A 3 -1.38 11.64 -5.20
N MET A 4 -1.27 10.51 -5.90
CA MET A 4 -0.86 10.49 -7.31
C MET A 4 -2.07 10.47 -8.26
N GLY A 5 -3.30 10.41 -7.75
CA GLY A 5 -4.51 10.30 -8.57
C GLY A 5 -4.55 9.02 -9.43
N VAL A 6 -3.90 7.94 -8.99
CA VAL A 6 -3.84 6.68 -9.73
C VAL A 6 -4.93 5.74 -9.25
N GLU A 7 -5.76 5.25 -10.17
CA GLU A 7 -6.84 4.31 -9.86
C GLU A 7 -6.44 2.84 -10.10
N LYS A 8 -5.46 2.59 -10.98
CA LYS A 8 -5.06 1.24 -11.40
C LYS A 8 -3.55 1.08 -11.38
N VAL A 9 -3.09 -0.08 -10.93
CA VAL A 9 -1.68 -0.49 -11.00
C VAL A 9 -1.50 -1.56 -12.06
N ASP A 10 -0.58 -1.31 -12.99
CA ASP A 10 -0.27 -2.27 -14.05
C ASP A 10 0.77 -3.31 -13.63
N LYS A 11 1.71 -2.93 -12.74
CA LYS A 11 2.85 -3.76 -12.34
C LYS A 11 3.26 -3.51 -10.90
N VAL A 12 3.58 -4.59 -10.19
CA VAL A 12 4.11 -4.54 -8.81
C VAL A 12 5.47 -5.22 -8.80
N ILE A 13 6.47 -4.54 -8.23
CA ILE A 13 7.83 -5.09 -8.06
C ILE A 13 8.09 -5.26 -6.56
N LEU A 14 8.20 -6.51 -6.12
CA LEU A 14 8.50 -6.87 -4.74
C LEU A 14 10.01 -6.99 -4.55
N ALA A 15 10.60 -6.02 -3.86
CA ALA A 15 12.00 -6.05 -3.44
C ALA A 15 12.14 -6.62 -2.02
N GLY A 16 13.34 -7.11 -1.70
CA GLY A 16 13.68 -7.68 -0.40
C GLY A 16 13.46 -9.19 -0.32
N ALA A 17 13.88 -9.77 0.81
CA ALA A 17 13.81 -11.22 1.06
C ALA A 17 12.37 -11.78 1.02
N PHE A 18 11.40 -10.92 1.29
CA PHE A 18 9.98 -11.27 1.27
C PHE A 18 9.50 -11.67 -0.13
N GLY A 19 9.96 -10.98 -1.18
CA GLY A 19 9.56 -11.28 -2.56
C GLY A 19 10.01 -12.66 -3.03
N THR A 20 11.16 -13.16 -2.58
CA THR A 20 11.75 -14.40 -3.11
C THR A 20 10.91 -15.66 -2.85
N HIS A 21 10.11 -15.67 -1.78
CA HIS A 21 9.39 -16.87 -1.33
C HIS A 21 7.87 -16.75 -1.35
N ILE A 22 7.33 -15.56 -1.62
CA ILE A 22 5.88 -15.36 -1.66
C ILE A 22 5.35 -15.55 -3.08
N GLU A 23 4.36 -16.44 -3.23
CA GLU A 23 3.64 -16.56 -4.50
C GLU A 23 2.76 -15.32 -4.69
N PRO A 24 2.86 -14.61 -5.84
CA PRO A 24 2.05 -13.43 -6.13
C PRO A 24 0.55 -13.59 -5.88
N LYS A 25 0.02 -14.78 -6.21
CA LYS A 25 -1.38 -15.13 -6.00
C LYS A 25 -1.79 -15.01 -4.53
N TYR A 26 -0.99 -15.58 -3.62
CA TYR A 26 -1.30 -15.52 -2.19
C TYR A 26 -1.04 -14.14 -1.60
N ALA A 27 -0.01 -13.42 -2.06
CA ALA A 27 0.21 -12.03 -1.65
C ALA A 27 -1.02 -11.15 -1.96
N MET A 28 -1.61 -11.32 -3.14
CA MET A 28 -2.78 -10.56 -3.56
C MET A 28 -4.06 -11.00 -2.84
N ILE A 29 -4.27 -12.31 -2.62
CA ILE A 29 -5.37 -12.82 -1.77
C ILE A 29 -5.31 -12.23 -0.36
N LEU A 30 -4.10 -12.12 0.19
CA LEU A 30 -3.87 -11.56 1.51
C LEU A 30 -4.01 -10.03 1.57
N GLY A 31 -4.22 -9.35 0.43
CA GLY A 31 -4.29 -7.89 0.37
C GLY A 31 -2.95 -7.18 0.52
N MET A 32 -1.83 -7.88 0.38
CA MET A 32 -0.48 -7.31 0.54
C MET A 32 -0.06 -6.42 -0.63
N VAL A 33 -0.65 -6.63 -1.80
CA VAL A 33 -0.38 -5.90 -3.03
C VAL A 33 -1.70 -5.52 -3.69
N PRO A 34 -1.76 -4.39 -4.41
CA PRO A 34 -2.98 -3.98 -5.11
C PRO A 34 -3.33 -4.94 -6.25
N ASP A 35 -4.60 -4.90 -6.66
CA ASP A 35 -5.12 -5.69 -7.77
C ASP A 35 -4.41 -5.35 -9.09
N CYS A 36 -3.78 -6.35 -9.71
CA CYS A 36 -3.14 -6.26 -11.01
C CYS A 36 -3.08 -7.67 -11.64
N GLU A 37 -2.63 -7.78 -12.89
CA GLU A 37 -2.47 -9.10 -13.49
C GLU A 37 -1.37 -9.88 -12.75
N LEU A 38 -1.65 -11.14 -12.33
CA LEU A 38 -0.72 -11.93 -11.51
C LEU A 38 0.69 -12.06 -12.11
N LYS A 39 0.80 -12.15 -13.45
CA LYS A 39 2.08 -12.20 -14.17
C LYS A 39 2.91 -10.90 -14.06
N ASN A 40 2.28 -9.78 -13.67
CA ASN A 40 2.92 -8.47 -13.53
C ASN A 40 3.37 -8.20 -12.08
N VAL A 41 3.14 -9.13 -11.16
CA VAL A 41 3.72 -9.08 -9.82
C VAL A 41 5.04 -9.85 -9.87
N ILE A 42 6.16 -9.13 -9.87
CA ILE A 42 7.49 -9.70 -10.03
C ILE A 42 8.35 -9.47 -8.79
N CYS A 43 9.27 -10.40 -8.54
CA CYS A 43 10.17 -10.31 -7.40
C CYS A 43 11.56 -9.86 -7.88
N ALA A 44 12.05 -8.75 -7.35
CA ALA A 44 13.34 -8.17 -7.71
C ALA A 44 14.48 -8.55 -6.75
N GLY A 45 14.21 -9.41 -5.77
CA GLY A 45 15.19 -9.90 -4.80
C GLY A 45 15.84 -8.76 -4.00
N ASN A 46 17.13 -8.88 -3.67
CA ASN A 46 17.88 -7.84 -2.97
C ASN A 46 18.23 -6.66 -3.90
N SER A 47 17.24 -5.84 -4.22
CA SER A 47 17.38 -4.68 -5.10
C SER A 47 18.31 -3.61 -4.52
N ALA A 48 18.37 -3.48 -3.19
CA ALA A 48 19.31 -2.57 -2.52
C ALA A 48 20.77 -2.96 -2.78
N GLY A 49 21.10 -4.25 -2.61
CA GLY A 49 22.44 -4.76 -2.90
C GLY A 49 22.80 -4.71 -4.40
N ALA A 50 21.83 -4.99 -5.27
CA ALA A 50 22.01 -4.83 -6.71
C ALA A 50 22.30 -3.37 -7.10
N GLY A 51 21.51 -2.42 -6.57
CA GLY A 51 21.71 -0.99 -6.78
C GLY A 51 23.04 -0.48 -6.25
N ALA A 52 23.46 -0.93 -5.06
CA ALA A 52 24.76 -0.59 -4.49
C ALA A 52 25.93 -1.03 -5.39
N ARG A 53 25.87 -2.27 -5.92
CA ARG A 53 26.88 -2.78 -6.86
C ARG A 53 26.88 -1.99 -8.17
N MET A 54 25.71 -1.64 -8.71
CA MET A 54 25.59 -0.81 -9.91
C MET A 54 26.22 0.57 -9.70
N ALA A 55 25.91 1.24 -8.59
CA ALA A 55 26.47 2.55 -8.26
C ALA A 55 27.98 2.49 -7.95
N LEU A 56 28.50 1.36 -7.48
CA LEU A 56 29.92 1.15 -7.25
C LEU A 56 30.68 0.99 -8.59
N LEU A 57 30.14 0.21 -9.52
CA LEU A 57 30.81 -0.16 -10.77
C LEU A 57 30.58 0.84 -11.92
N SER A 58 29.57 1.71 -11.83
CA SER A 58 29.24 2.68 -12.89
C SER A 58 28.97 4.07 -12.34
N LEU A 59 29.79 5.04 -12.75
CA LEU A 59 29.59 6.46 -12.44
C LEU A 59 28.30 6.99 -13.06
N MET A 60 27.98 6.57 -14.29
CA MET A 60 26.73 6.96 -14.95
C MET A 60 25.50 6.50 -14.18
N ALA A 61 25.49 5.22 -13.74
CA ALA A 61 24.39 4.68 -12.94
C ALA A 61 24.28 5.39 -11.59
N ARG A 62 25.40 5.74 -10.96
CA ARG A 62 25.41 6.54 -9.73
C ARG A 62 24.75 7.90 -9.93
N THR A 63 25.14 8.64 -10.96
CA THR A 63 24.54 9.95 -11.28
C THR A 63 23.05 9.83 -11.62
N GLU A 64 22.64 8.77 -12.30
CA GLU A 64 21.22 8.49 -12.58
C GLU A 64 20.43 8.26 -11.29
N ILE A 65 20.94 7.41 -10.39
CA ILE A 65 20.32 7.16 -9.07
C ILE A 65 20.18 8.46 -8.29
N GLU A 66 21.22 9.31 -8.25
CA GLU A 66 21.16 10.62 -7.57
C GLU A 66 20.09 11.55 -8.14
N LYS A 67 19.87 11.54 -9.46
CA LYS A 67 18.80 12.31 -10.10
C LYS A 67 17.43 11.77 -9.74
N ILE A 68 17.25 10.44 -9.78
CA ILE A 68 15.98 9.78 -9.45
C ILE A 68 15.59 10.08 -8.00
N VAL A 69 16.52 9.98 -7.06
CA VAL A 69 16.25 10.22 -5.63
C VAL A 69 15.68 11.62 -5.37
N ARG A 70 16.10 12.63 -6.15
CA ARG A 70 15.59 14.00 -6.03
C ARG A 70 14.15 14.19 -6.54
N GLN A 71 13.63 13.22 -7.30
CA GLN A 71 12.27 13.22 -7.84
C GLN A 71 11.30 12.40 -6.96
N ILE A 72 11.79 11.78 -5.89
CA ILE A 72 10.95 10.96 -5.01
C ILE A 72 10.23 11.86 -4.00
N ASP A 73 8.90 11.83 -4.06
CA ASP A 73 8.05 12.46 -3.05
C ASP A 73 7.79 11.50 -1.88
N LYS A 74 8.28 11.84 -0.69
CA LYS A 74 8.02 11.07 0.53
C LYS A 74 6.63 11.40 1.08
N ILE A 75 5.75 10.40 1.12
CA ILE A 75 4.49 10.48 1.88
C ILE A 75 4.71 9.91 3.28
N GLU A 76 4.58 10.75 4.31
CA GLU A 76 4.74 10.35 5.70
C GLU A 76 3.41 9.87 6.28
N THR A 77 3.26 8.54 6.36
CA THR A 77 2.01 7.89 6.77
C THR A 77 1.56 8.27 8.18
N ALA A 78 2.48 8.60 9.08
CA ALA A 78 2.18 9.01 10.45
C ALA A 78 1.39 10.32 10.56
N ILE A 79 1.50 11.20 9.57
CA ILE A 79 0.80 12.50 9.53
C ILE A 79 -0.30 12.55 8.48
N GLU A 80 -0.43 11.51 7.65
CA GLU A 80 -1.43 11.47 6.58
C GLU A 80 -2.82 11.16 7.16
N PRO A 81 -3.79 12.09 7.10
CA PRO A 81 -5.07 11.92 7.78
C PRO A 81 -5.88 10.71 7.30
N ALA A 82 -5.76 10.35 6.01
CA ALA A 82 -6.48 9.23 5.42
C ALA A 82 -5.82 7.86 5.70
N PHE A 83 -4.59 7.82 6.22
CA PHE A 83 -3.84 6.58 6.37
C PHE A 83 -4.56 5.58 7.28
N GLN A 84 -5.12 6.04 8.39
CA GLN A 84 -5.83 5.18 9.32
C GLN A 84 -7.04 4.52 8.68
N ASP A 85 -7.80 5.26 7.87
CA ASP A 85 -8.96 4.74 7.16
C ASP A 85 -8.54 3.69 6.13
N HIS A 86 -7.47 3.95 5.36
CA HIS A 86 -6.90 2.96 4.44
C HIS A 86 -6.43 1.70 5.16
N PHE A 87 -5.73 1.85 6.29
CA PHE A 87 -5.25 0.73 7.08
C PHE A 87 -6.39 -0.16 7.57
N VAL A 88 -7.47 0.43 8.11
CA VAL A 88 -8.63 -0.34 8.58
C VAL A 88 -9.33 -1.07 7.44
N ARG A 89 -9.45 -0.46 6.26
CA ARG A 89 -10.04 -1.12 5.08
C ARG A 89 -9.16 -2.28 4.57
N ALA A 90 -7.83 -2.16 4.70
CA ALA A 90 -6.86 -3.17 4.30
C ALA A 90 -6.71 -4.35 5.30
N MET A 91 -7.33 -4.30 6.47
CA MET A 91 -7.33 -5.44 7.41
C MET A 91 -8.23 -6.61 6.97
N ALA A 92 -9.16 -6.37 6.03
CA ALA A 92 -9.99 -7.43 5.45
C ALA A 92 -9.27 -8.11 4.28
N PHE A 93 -9.60 -9.37 3.99
CA PHE A 93 -8.97 -10.14 2.92
C PHE A 93 -9.83 -10.18 1.64
N PRO A 94 -9.30 -9.81 0.46
CA PRO A 94 -8.06 -9.04 0.25
C PRO A 94 -8.19 -7.55 0.63
N HIS A 95 -9.42 -7.02 0.67
CA HIS A 95 -9.70 -5.66 1.11
C HIS A 95 -11.20 -5.50 1.39
N LYS A 96 -11.57 -4.53 2.23
CA LYS A 96 -12.96 -4.31 2.65
C LYS A 96 -13.84 -3.71 1.54
N THR A 97 -13.29 -2.77 0.79
CA THR A 97 -14.05 -1.98 -0.20
C THR A 97 -13.58 -2.19 -1.63
N ASP A 98 -12.41 -2.77 -1.83
CA ASP A 98 -11.84 -2.95 -3.16
C ASP A 98 -12.31 -4.31 -3.72
N PRO A 99 -12.92 -4.32 -4.92
CA PRO A 99 -13.44 -5.55 -5.50
C PRO A 99 -12.35 -6.57 -5.85
N TYR A 100 -11.11 -6.17 -6.13
CA TYR A 100 -10.06 -7.06 -6.68
C TYR A 100 -10.57 -7.83 -7.91
N SER A 101 -10.96 -7.07 -8.93
CA SER A 101 -11.62 -7.55 -10.15
C SER A 101 -10.72 -8.44 -11.03
N LEU A 102 -9.40 -8.23 -11.03
CA LEU A 102 -8.45 -9.05 -11.79
C LEU A 102 -8.16 -10.35 -11.03
N LEU A 103 -7.98 -10.28 -9.71
CA LEU A 103 -7.84 -11.47 -8.88
C LEU A 103 -9.08 -12.38 -8.97
N SER A 104 -10.29 -11.82 -8.89
CA SER A 104 -11.53 -12.59 -8.95
C SER A 104 -11.78 -13.29 -10.30
N LYS A 105 -11.14 -12.83 -11.37
CA LYS A 105 -11.10 -13.54 -12.66
C LYS A 105 -10.13 -14.72 -12.64
N ALA A 106 -9.04 -14.62 -11.89
CA ALA A 106 -8.02 -15.65 -11.79
C ALA A 106 -8.37 -16.76 -10.79
N ILE A 107 -9.12 -16.43 -9.73
CA ILE A 107 -9.49 -17.37 -8.67
C ILE A 107 -10.93 -17.16 -8.19
N LYS A 108 -11.54 -18.22 -7.66
CA LYS A 108 -12.84 -18.12 -6.99
C LYS A 108 -12.66 -17.58 -5.58
N LEU A 109 -13.01 -16.31 -5.36
CA LEU A 109 -13.05 -15.70 -4.04
C LEU A 109 -14.32 -16.11 -3.28
N PRO A 110 -14.27 -16.20 -1.93
CA PRO A 110 -15.48 -16.36 -1.12
C PRO A 110 -16.41 -15.15 -1.29
N HIS A 111 -17.69 -15.32 -0.93
CA HIS A 111 -18.63 -14.20 -0.90
C HIS A 111 -18.13 -13.11 0.05
N ARG A 112 -18.12 -11.86 -0.43
CA ARG A 112 -17.69 -10.68 0.32
C ARG A 112 -18.68 -9.55 0.10
N GLU A 113 -19.08 -8.89 1.17
CA GLU A 113 -19.88 -7.66 1.10
C GLU A 113 -18.93 -6.45 1.06
N LEU A 114 -18.93 -5.72 -0.05
CA LEU A 114 -18.06 -4.54 -0.24
C LEU A 114 -18.69 -3.30 0.41
N ILE A 115 -18.68 -3.23 1.74
CA ILE A 115 -19.33 -2.16 2.50
C ILE A 115 -18.29 -1.27 3.18
N ASP A 116 -18.33 0.03 2.90
CA ASP A 116 -17.48 1.02 3.58
C ASP A 116 -18.11 1.51 4.89
N ASN A 117 -18.05 0.67 5.93
CA ASN A 117 -18.50 1.02 7.28
C ASN A 117 -17.34 1.54 8.17
N VAL A 118 -16.25 2.03 7.58
CA VAL A 118 -15.13 2.58 8.35
C VAL A 118 -15.46 4.01 8.76
N VAL A 119 -15.52 4.27 10.06
CA VAL A 119 -15.72 5.63 10.58
C VAL A 119 -14.42 6.40 10.39
N SER A 120 -14.45 7.44 9.55
CA SER A 120 -13.27 8.24 9.26
C SER A 120 -12.68 8.87 10.52
N ALA A 121 -11.38 8.67 10.71
CA ALA A 121 -10.66 9.17 11.88
C ALA A 121 -10.71 10.71 12.02
N SER A 122 -10.91 11.43 10.90
CA SER A 122 -11.01 12.89 10.84
C SER A 122 -12.33 13.47 11.41
N THR A 123 -13.35 12.64 11.62
CA THR A 123 -14.70 13.12 11.97
C THR A 123 -14.90 13.43 13.46
N ASN A 124 -13.89 13.18 14.32
CA ASN A 124 -14.04 13.28 15.77
C ASN A 124 -13.55 14.61 16.37
N SER A 125 -14.03 15.72 15.83
CA SER A 125 -13.85 17.07 16.39
C SER A 125 -15.19 17.60 16.90
N LYS A 126 -15.68 17.03 18.02
CA LYS A 126 -16.61 17.65 18.99
C LYS A 126 -16.95 16.64 20.10
N ARG A 127 -15.94 16.20 20.85
CA ARG A 127 -16.20 15.67 22.21
C ARG A 127 -16.71 16.85 23.05
N LYS A 128 -18.04 16.98 23.15
CA LYS A 128 -18.72 17.89 24.08
C LYS A 128 -18.18 17.60 25.48
N ARG A 129 -17.32 18.50 25.97
CA ARG A 129 -16.80 18.47 27.35
C ARG A 129 -18.00 18.73 28.26
N THR A 130 -18.63 17.67 28.77
CA THR A 130 -19.72 17.78 29.74
C THR A 130 -19.18 18.51 30.97
N GLY A 131 -19.82 19.65 31.29
CA GLY A 131 -19.37 20.59 32.30
C GLY A 131 -19.14 19.93 33.66
N ARG A 132 -18.09 20.42 34.36
CA ARG A 132 -17.87 20.18 35.78
C ARG A 132 -19.15 20.55 36.53
N ARG A 133 -19.79 19.57 37.18
CA ARG A 133 -20.72 19.86 38.28
C ARG A 133 -19.89 20.42 39.44
N ALA A 134 -20.06 21.71 39.73
CA ALA A 134 -19.65 22.27 41.01
C ALA A 134 -20.47 21.56 42.10
N ARG A 135 -19.78 21.04 43.12
CA ARG A 135 -20.44 20.54 44.34
C ARG A 135 -20.57 21.71 45.33
N PRO A 136 -21.65 21.74 46.12
CA PRO A 136 -21.97 22.83 47.06
C PRO A 136 -20.96 22.96 48.20
#